data_AF-A0A1S8WV44-F1
#
_entry.id   AF-A0A1S8WV44-F1
#
_cell.length_a   1.000
_cell.length_b   1.000
_cell.length_c   1.000
_cell.angle_alpha   90.00
_cell.angle_beta   90.00
_cell.angle_gamma   90.00
#
_symmetry.space_group_name_H-M   'P 1'
#
loop_
_entity.id
_entity.type
_entity.pdbx_description
1 polymer ?
#
loop_
_entity_poly.entity_id
_entity_poly.type
_entity_poly.pdbx_seq_one_letter_code
_entity_poly.pdbx_strand_id
1 'polypeptide(L)'
;MPLGKLSAKQIANAYEILDELEGVIEGKKKGDVTFLSSRFYTIMPHDFGRTRPSLIDTKEQLASKFDMLNTLSDVALAQAMQKEGVKGNQAVLESV
;
A
#
# COMPACT_ATOMS: atom_id res chain seq x y z
N MET A 1 -8.98 2.09 -9.61
CA MET A 1 -7.63 2.42 -10.12
C MET A 1 -7.08 1.25 -10.93
N PRO A 2 -6.36 1.46 -12.05
CA PRO A 2 -5.68 0.36 -12.73
C PRO A 2 -4.53 -0.13 -11.84
N LEU A 3 -4.70 -1.31 -11.24
CA LEU A 3 -3.80 -1.97 -10.27
C LEU A 3 -2.37 -2.23 -10.77
N GLY A 4 -2.01 -1.81 -11.99
CA GLY A 4 -0.79 -2.22 -12.68
C GLY A 4 0.44 -1.32 -12.52
N LYS A 5 0.42 -0.28 -11.67
CA LYS A 5 1.53 0.69 -11.52
C LYS A 5 1.90 1.07 -10.09
N LEU A 6 1.43 0.35 -9.07
CA LEU A 6 1.92 0.63 -7.71
C LEU A 6 3.38 0.17 -7.63
N SER A 7 4.30 1.11 -7.47
CA SER A 7 5.72 0.80 -7.38
C SER A 7 6.04 0.24 -6.00
N ALA A 8 6.89 -0.79 -5.92
CA ALA A 8 7.39 -1.32 -4.63
C ALA A 8 7.98 -0.20 -3.75
N LYS A 9 8.52 0.86 -4.36
CA LYS A 9 9.00 2.05 -3.66
C LYS A 9 7.88 2.84 -2.96
N GLN A 10 6.70 2.94 -3.58
CA GLN A 10 5.56 3.63 -2.96
C GLN A 10 5.05 2.86 -1.74
N ILE A 11 5.02 1.54 -1.83
CA ILE A 11 4.67 0.66 -0.71
C ILE A 11 5.66 0.87 0.44
N ALA A 12 6.97 0.79 0.18
CA ALA A 12 8.00 1.00 1.19
C ALA A 12 7.88 2.37 1.88
N ASN A 13 7.73 3.45 1.09
CA ASN A 13 7.53 4.79 1.63
C ASN A 13 6.24 4.92 2.46
N ALA A 14 5.18 4.19 2.09
CA ALA A 14 3.93 4.18 2.84
C ALA A 14 4.08 3.48 4.20
N TYR A 15 4.85 2.38 4.28
CA TYR A 15 5.18 1.73 5.54
C TYR A 15 5.93 2.66 6.48
N GLU A 16 6.94 3.40 5.98
CA GLU A 16 7.69 4.34 6.79
C GLU A 16 6.80 5.43 7.41
N ILE A 17 5.84 5.95 6.63
CA ILE A 17 4.89 6.95 7.15
C ILE A 17 3.96 6.35 8.20
N LEU A 18 3.49 5.12 8.01
CA LEU A 18 2.62 4.46 8.99
C LEU A 18 3.36 4.15 10.30
N ASP A 19 4.64 3.75 10.24
CA ASP A 19 5.49 3.55 11.43
C ASP A 19 5.74 4.87 12.18
N GLU A 20 5.99 5.95 11.45
CA GLU A 20 6.10 7.28 12.04
C GLU A 20 4.79 7.71 12.72
N LEU A 21 3.66 7.48 12.05
CA LEU A 21 2.33 7.78 12.55
C LEU A 21 1.99 6.96 13.80
N GLU A 22 2.36 5.68 13.84
CA GLU A 22 2.24 4.84 15.04
C GLU A 22 2.99 5.44 16.22
N GLY A 23 4.24 5.83 16.01
CA GLY A 23 5.05 6.48 17.03
C GLY A 23 4.44 7.78 17.56
N VAL A 24 3.76 8.55 16.71
CA VAL A 24 3.06 9.78 17.12
C VAL A 24 1.78 9.45 17.89
N ILE A 25 0.97 8.48 17.45
CA ILE A 25 -0.26 8.06 18.14
C ILE A 25 0.05 7.46 19.52
N GLU A 26 1.14 6.70 19.65
CA GLU A 26 1.58 6.13 20.93
C GLU A 26 2.27 7.15 21.84
N GLY A 27 2.43 8.40 21.41
CA GLY A 27 3.10 9.45 22.18
C GLY A 27 4.63 9.27 22.30
N LYS A 28 5.22 8.35 21.53
CA LYS A 28 6.66 8.08 21.49
C LYS A 28 7.42 9.13 20.67
N LYS A 29 6.76 9.77 19.69
CA LYS A 29 7.31 10.81 18.83
C LYS A 29 6.43 12.05 18.86
N LYS A 30 7.02 13.23 18.70
CA LYS A 30 6.28 14.48 18.45
C LYS A 30 6.10 14.65 16.94
N GLY A 31 4.86 14.72 16.48
CA GLY A 31 4.54 14.92 15.07
C GLY A 31 3.08 15.34 14.89
N ASP A 32 2.75 15.85 13.71
CA ASP A 32 1.38 16.21 13.35
C ASP A 32 0.73 15.04 12.62
N VAL A 33 -0.23 14.39 13.30
CA VAL A 33 -1.03 13.28 12.76
C VAL A 33 -1.74 13.68 11.47
N THR A 34 -2.18 14.94 11.36
CA THR A 34 -2.85 15.49 10.17
C THR A 34 -1.91 15.50 8.98
N PHE A 35 -0.69 16.00 9.18
CA PHE A 35 0.31 16.09 8.14
C PHE A 35 0.75 14.70 7.67
N LEU A 36 1.03 13.79 8.61
CA LEU A 36 1.44 12.42 8.29
C LEU A 36 0.32 11.65 7.57
N SER A 37 -0.94 11.76 8.02
CA SER A 37 -2.09 11.17 7.35
C SER A 37 -2.26 11.72 5.92
N SER A 38 -2.11 13.03 5.74
CA SER A 38 -2.20 13.66 4.42
C SER A 38 -1.08 13.19 3.48
N ARG A 39 0.13 13.02 4.02
CA ARG A 39 1.28 12.51 3.28
C ARG A 39 1.08 11.06 2.86
N PHE A 40 0.54 10.23 3.74
CA PHE A 40 0.16 8.86 3.42
C PHE A 40 -0.82 8.80 2.24
N TYR A 41 -1.89 9.59 2.25
CA TYR A 41 -2.87 9.62 1.15
C TYR A 41 -2.35 10.20 -0.16
N THR A 42 -1.25 10.95 -0.12
CA THR A 42 -0.56 11.42 -1.33
C THR A 42 0.24 10.30 -1.99
N ILE A 43 0.88 9.43 -1.20
CA ILE A 43 1.68 8.30 -1.70
C ILE A 43 0.77 7.13 -2.10
N MET A 44 -0.21 6.85 -1.24
CA MET A 44 -1.20 5.80 -1.40
C MET A 44 -2.53 6.42 -1.80
N PRO A 45 -2.79 6.54 -3.11
CA PRO A 45 -4.03 7.14 -3.58
C PRO A 45 -5.20 6.29 -3.08
N HIS A 46 -6.13 6.93 -2.39
CA HIS A 46 -7.30 6.31 -1.81
C HIS A 46 -8.54 7.03 -2.33
N ASP A 47 -9.62 6.30 -2.59
CA ASP A 47 -10.86 6.90 -3.04
C ASP A 47 -11.70 7.31 -1.84
N PHE A 48 -11.81 8.63 -1.61
CA PHE A 48 -12.66 9.21 -0.57
C PHE A 48 -13.99 9.73 -1.14
N GLY A 49 -14.24 9.60 -2.44
CA GLY A 49 -15.40 10.18 -3.10
C GLY A 49 -15.54 11.68 -2.83
N ARG A 50 -16.66 12.09 -2.22
CA ARG A 50 -16.96 13.49 -1.85
C ARG A 50 -16.65 13.80 -0.38
N THR A 51 -16.13 12.84 0.36
CA THR A 51 -15.81 13.00 1.78
C THR A 51 -14.37 13.44 1.96
N ARG A 52 -14.12 14.19 3.04
CA ARG A 52 -12.75 14.55 3.40
C ARG A 52 -12.00 13.29 3.86
N PRO A 53 -10.71 13.14 3.50
CA PRO A 53 -9.90 12.05 4.00
C PRO A 53 -9.95 12.01 5.53
N SER A 54 -10.29 10.85 6.09
CA SER A 54 -10.29 10.69 7.54
C SER A 54 -8.87 10.72 8.07
N LEU A 55 -8.68 11.33 9.23
CA LEU A 55 -7.43 11.25 9.97
C LEU A 55 -7.18 9.80 10.38
N ILE A 56 -5.91 9.39 10.39
CA ILE A 56 -5.51 8.09 10.94
C ILE A 56 -5.03 8.37 12.36
N ASP A 57 -5.96 8.38 13.31
CA ASP A 57 -5.71 8.77 14.72
C ASP A 57 -5.90 7.62 15.71
N THR A 58 -6.43 6.49 15.25
CA THR A 58 -6.71 5.31 16.07
C THR A 58 -5.86 4.12 15.63
N LYS A 59 -5.53 3.26 16.60
CA LYS A 59 -4.77 2.02 16.35
C LYS A 59 -5.50 1.08 15.39
N GLU A 60 -6.83 1.05 15.42
CA GLU A 60 -7.65 0.22 14.52
C GLU A 60 -7.52 0.66 13.06
N GLN A 61 -7.61 1.97 12.80
CA GLN A 61 -7.42 2.51 11.44
C GLN A 61 -6.00 2.24 10.94
N LEU A 62 -5.00 2.43 11.80
CA LEU A 62 -3.60 2.17 11.50
C LEU A 62 -3.38 0.70 11.10
N ALA A 63 -3.88 -0.24 11.91
CA ALA A 63 -3.81 -1.67 11.64
C ALA A 63 -4.48 -2.03 10.30
N SER A 64 -5.64 -1.45 10.00
CA SER A 64 -6.32 -1.63 8.71
C SER A 64 -5.48 -1.10 7.53
N LYS A 65 -4.72 0.00 7.70
CA LYS A 65 -3.83 0.50 6.65
C LYS A 65 -2.62 -0.40 6.43
N PHE A 66 -2.05 -0.98 7.50
CA PHE A 66 -0.98 -1.97 7.37
C PHE A 66 -1.44 -3.22 6.63
N ASP A 67 -2.63 -3.73 6.96
CA ASP A 67 -3.21 -4.90 6.29
C ASP A 67 -3.46 -4.64 4.79
N MET A 68 -3.92 -3.43 4.46
CA MET A 68 -4.06 -2.98 3.08
C MET A 68 -2.71 -2.99 2.34
N LEU A 69 -1.63 -2.50 2.96
CA LEU A 69 -0.29 -2.51 2.35
C LEU A 69 0.26 -3.93 2.17
N ASN A 70 0.04 -4.82 3.13
CA ASN A 70 0.44 -6.23 3.02
C ASN A 70 -0.26 -6.88 1.82
N THR A 71 -1.57 -6.72 1.73
CA THR A 71 -2.38 -7.27 0.62
C THR A 71 -1.91 -6.72 -0.74
N LEU A 72 -1.62 -5.41 -0.82
CA LEU A 72 -1.14 -4.80 -2.06
C LEU A 72 0.26 -5.30 -2.45
N SER A 73 1.12 -5.59 -1.47
CA SER A 73 2.44 -6.18 -1.70
C SER A 73 2.33 -7.58 -2.29
N ASP A 74 1.47 -8.43 -1.73
CA ASP A 74 1.25 -9.79 -2.21
C ASP A 74 0.67 -9.81 -3.63
N VAL A 75 -0.31 -8.94 -3.91
CA VAL A 75 -0.88 -8.81 -5.26
C VAL A 75 0.18 -8.32 -6.24
N ALA A 76 1.02 -7.36 -5.86
CA ALA A 76 2.09 -6.87 -6.73
C ALA A 76 3.12 -7.96 -7.04
N LEU A 77 3.51 -8.77 -6.04
CA LEU A 77 4.41 -9.91 -6.21
C LEU A 77 3.77 -10.98 -7.12
N ALA A 78 2.52 -11.35 -6.87
CA ALA A 78 1.80 -12.32 -7.69
C ALA A 78 1.68 -11.85 -9.16
N GLN A 79 1.43 -10.56 -9.38
CA GLN A 79 1.42 -9.98 -10.73
C GLN A 79 2.79 -9.96 -11.39
N ALA A 80 3.86 -9.70 -10.64
CA ALA A 80 5.23 -9.80 -11.15
C ALA A 80 5.55 -11.24 -11.59
N MET A 81 5.24 -12.22 -10.73
CA MET A 81 5.41 -13.64 -11.03
C MET A 81 4.58 -14.09 -12.24
N GLN A 82 3.34 -13.65 -12.38
CA GLN A 82 2.52 -13.94 -13.56
C GLN A 82 3.13 -13.32 -14.84
N LYS A 83 3.61 -12.07 -14.78
CA LYS A 83 4.26 -11.43 -15.94
C LYS A 83 5.56 -12.11 -16.35
N GLU A 84 6.31 -12.64 -15.38
CA GLU A 84 7.53 -13.42 -15.64
C GLU A 84 7.21 -14.84 -16.14
N GLY A 85 6.17 -15.48 -15.60
CA GLY A 85 5.67 -16.79 -16.03
C GLY A 85 5.07 -16.79 -17.45
N VAL A 86 4.54 -15.66 -17.92
CA VAL A 86 4.03 -15.52 -19.30
C VAL A 86 5.16 -15.44 -20.34
N LYS A 87 6.42 -15.18 -19.94
CA LYS A 87 7.57 -15.30 -20.86
C LYS A 87 8.14 -16.73 -20.95
N GLY A 88 7.67 -17.66 -20.12
CA GLY A 88 8.27 -18.99 -19.97
C GLY A 88 7.46 -20.18 -20.50
N ASN A 89 6.22 -20.00 -20.95
CA ASN A 89 5.36 -21.16 -21.27
C ASN A 89 4.43 -20.94 -22.48
N GLN A 90 5.00 -20.78 -23.67
CA GLN A 90 4.29 -20.86 -24.96
C GLN A 90 4.90 -21.94 -25.88
N ALA A 91 5.58 -22.97 -25.35
CA ALA A 91 6.28 -23.97 -26.16
C ALA A 91 5.89 -25.44 -25.92
N VAL A 92 4.94 -25.78 -25.03
CA VAL A 92 4.64 -27.19 -24.73
C VAL A 92 3.16 -27.49 -24.55
N LEU A 93 2.29 -27.12 -25.48
CA LEU A 93 0.98 -27.79 -25.63
C LEU A 93 0.53 -27.84 -27.11
N GLU A 94 1.47 -28.11 -28.01
CA GLU A 94 1.16 -28.71 -29.32
C GLU A 94 1.82 -30.09 -29.32
N SER A 95 1.05 -31.14 -29.00
CA SER A 95 1.24 -32.56 -29.35
C SER A 95 0.57 -33.47 -28.30
N VAL A 96 -0.72 -33.77 -28.45
CA VAL A 96 -1.31 -35.13 -28.45
C VAL A 96 -2.62 -35.07 -29.26
#